data_AF-A0A7J9YG12-F1
#
_entry.id   AF-A0A7J9YG12-F1
#
_cell.length_a   1.000
_cell.length_b   1.000
_cell.length_c   1.000
_cell.angle_alpha   90.00
_cell.angle_beta   90.00
_cell.angle_gamma   90.00
#
_symmetry.space_group_name_H-M   'P 1'
#
loop_
_entity.id
_entity.type
_entity.pdbx_description
1 polymer ?
#
loop_
_entity_poly.entity_id
_entity_poly.type
_entity_poly.pdbx_seq_one_letter_code
_entity_poly.pdbx_strand_id
1 'polypeptide(L)'
;MPRLRSGVSACAAALLLAACAPVDQPEPGSVELFRPLRAVSVDEMCSMVAKQTIEVAFGVSVTDAQADERGRGALRGLICRYRADTANDDYAASAGAPLRVVTTLDVDFHLDAPTALDESFTDVAGEVVDYQRVAGLGEMAGFGPDVAPAGRDGSVLSVIFSANRARLLLTVETLPDAELAQLKPIAVELLAGLNAELNPGLR
;
A
#
# COMPACT_ATOMS: atom_id res chain seq x y z
N MET A 1 -50.07 -73.01 8.03
CA MET A 1 -49.09 -73.71 7.18
C MET A 1 -48.21 -72.67 6.47
N PRO A 2 -46.91 -72.94 6.29
CA PRO A 2 -45.82 -71.97 6.50
C PRO A 2 -45.16 -71.49 5.21
N ARG A 3 -44.34 -70.43 5.29
CA ARG A 3 -42.95 -70.33 4.77
C ARG A 3 -42.45 -68.87 4.90
N LEU A 4 -41.57 -68.61 5.87
CA LEU A 4 -40.10 -68.64 5.79
C LEU A 4 -39.50 -67.33 5.24
N ARG A 5 -39.13 -66.45 6.17
CA ARG A 5 -38.03 -65.50 6.01
C ARG A 5 -36.73 -66.30 6.01
N SER A 6 -35.89 -66.08 5.01
CA SER A 6 -34.45 -66.35 5.07
C SER A 6 -33.79 -65.52 3.97
N GLY A 7 -33.23 -64.38 4.39
CA GLY A 7 -32.23 -63.68 3.60
C GLY A 7 -30.88 -64.36 3.77
N VAL A 8 -29.99 -64.07 2.82
CA VAL A 8 -28.51 -64.05 2.83
C VAL A 8 -28.03 -64.60 1.48
N SER A 9 -27.42 -63.71 0.69
CA SER A 9 -26.25 -63.99 -0.16
C SER A 9 -25.75 -62.64 -0.66
N ALA A 10 -24.77 -62.00 -0.02
CA ALA A 10 -23.33 -62.26 -0.15
C ALA A 10 -22.80 -62.09 -1.59
N CYS A 11 -22.49 -60.86 -1.96
CA CYS A 11 -21.38 -60.56 -2.87
C CYS A 11 -20.58 -59.39 -2.28
N ALA A 12 -19.50 -59.75 -1.60
CA ALA A 12 -18.47 -58.82 -1.16
C ALA A 12 -17.45 -58.61 -2.29
N ALA A 13 -17.02 -57.35 -2.39
CA ALA A 13 -15.73 -56.84 -2.85
C ALA A 13 -15.32 -57.02 -4.33
N ALA A 14 -15.23 -55.89 -5.03
CA ALA A 14 -14.00 -55.52 -5.72
C ALA A 14 -13.88 -53.99 -5.81
N LEU A 15 -12.71 -53.49 -5.40
CA LEU A 15 -12.29 -52.10 -5.44
C LEU A 15 -12.31 -51.53 -6.86
N LEU A 16 -12.86 -50.34 -7.04
CA LEU A 16 -12.38 -49.41 -8.06
C LEU A 16 -12.29 -48.02 -7.44
N LEU A 17 -11.03 -47.61 -7.29
CA LEU A 17 -10.56 -46.30 -6.89
C LEU A 17 -11.30 -45.21 -7.68
N ALA A 18 -12.25 -44.52 -7.04
CA ALA A 18 -12.65 -43.20 -7.50
C ALA A 18 -11.49 -42.27 -7.18
N ALA A 19 -10.67 -42.05 -8.20
CA ALA A 19 -9.50 -41.20 -8.16
C ALA A 19 -9.83 -39.85 -7.53
N CYS A 20 -9.14 -39.56 -6.42
CA CYS A 20 -8.80 -38.20 -6.05
C CYS A 20 -8.11 -37.57 -7.26
N ALA A 21 -8.83 -36.78 -8.05
CA ALA A 21 -8.19 -35.84 -8.93
C ALA A 21 -7.36 -34.91 -8.03
N PRO A 22 -6.04 -34.79 -8.26
CA PRO A 22 -5.27 -33.78 -7.56
C PRO A 22 -5.90 -32.44 -7.93
N VAL A 23 -6.32 -31.69 -6.91
CA VAL A 23 -6.55 -30.27 -7.04
C VAL A 23 -5.27 -29.72 -7.65
N ASP A 24 -5.39 -29.14 -8.84
CA ASP A 24 -4.33 -28.43 -9.54
C ASP A 24 -3.55 -27.61 -8.50
N GLN A 25 -2.33 -28.06 -8.20
CA GLN A 25 -1.38 -27.19 -7.54
C GLN A 25 -1.22 -25.99 -8.48
N PRO A 26 -1.39 -24.75 -8.00
CA PRO A 26 -1.17 -23.59 -8.86
C PRO A 26 0.24 -23.71 -9.42
N GLU A 27 0.33 -23.76 -10.75
CA GLU A 27 1.62 -23.87 -11.43
C GLU A 27 2.56 -22.78 -10.88
N PRO A 28 3.84 -23.12 -10.63
CA PRO A 28 4.83 -22.15 -10.16
C PRO A 28 5.08 -20.98 -11.13
N GLY A 29 4.41 -20.94 -12.29
CA GLY A 29 4.38 -19.81 -13.22
C GLY A 29 3.33 -18.72 -12.91
N SER A 30 2.35 -18.97 -12.03
CA SER A 30 1.27 -18.00 -11.77
C SER A 30 1.69 -16.80 -10.90
N VAL A 31 2.80 -16.90 -10.16
CA VAL A 31 3.31 -15.83 -9.28
C VAL A 31 4.15 -14.79 -10.06
N GLU A 32 4.55 -15.08 -11.30
CA GLU A 32 5.20 -14.08 -12.15
C GLU A 32 4.23 -13.06 -12.76
N LEU A 33 2.93 -13.37 -12.81
CA LEU A 33 1.94 -12.60 -13.56
C LEU A 33 1.42 -11.35 -12.83
N PHE A 34 1.65 -11.20 -11.53
CA PHE A 34 1.21 -10.02 -10.77
C PHE A 34 2.35 -9.44 -9.92
N ARG A 35 3.22 -8.68 -10.59
CA ARG A 35 4.21 -7.82 -9.94
C ARG A 35 3.95 -6.39 -10.37
N PRO A 36 2.90 -5.73 -9.84
CA PRO A 36 2.47 -4.42 -10.35
C PRO A 36 3.60 -3.39 -10.24
N LEU A 37 4.42 -3.48 -9.19
CA LEU A 37 5.52 -2.57 -8.97
C LEU A 37 6.75 -2.86 -9.82
N ARG A 38 6.84 -3.98 -10.56
CA ARG A 38 8.07 -4.36 -11.31
C ARG A 38 8.54 -3.31 -12.31
N ALA A 39 7.60 -2.53 -12.85
CA ALA A 39 7.82 -1.51 -13.85
C ALA A 39 8.37 -0.19 -13.28
N VAL A 40 8.38 -0.02 -11.96
CA VAL A 40 8.87 1.19 -11.29
C VAL A 40 9.96 0.79 -10.29
N SER A 41 11.15 1.36 -10.46
CA SER A 41 12.22 1.31 -9.46
C SER A 41 12.00 2.36 -8.38
N VAL A 42 12.64 2.19 -7.23
CA VAL A 42 12.55 3.19 -6.17
C VAL A 42 13.14 4.55 -6.59
N ASP A 43 14.22 4.57 -7.36
CA ASP A 43 14.82 5.82 -7.85
C ASP A 43 13.86 6.56 -8.78
N GLU A 44 13.17 5.84 -9.66
CA GLU A 44 12.12 6.41 -10.51
C GLU A 44 10.99 6.99 -9.66
N MET A 45 10.48 6.25 -8.67
CA MET A 45 9.46 6.77 -7.75
C MET A 45 9.94 8.06 -7.05
N CYS A 46 11.17 8.11 -6.54
CA CYS A 46 11.68 9.29 -5.84
C CYS A 46 11.85 10.49 -6.77
N SER A 47 12.07 10.24 -8.07
CA SER A 47 12.18 11.27 -9.11
C SER A 47 10.82 11.82 -9.57
N MET A 48 9.71 11.14 -9.27
CA MET A 48 8.36 11.57 -9.67
C MET A 48 7.88 12.79 -8.89
N VAL A 49 8.47 13.09 -7.73
CA VAL A 49 8.17 14.31 -6.98
C VAL A 49 9.31 15.29 -7.18
N ALA A 50 9.01 16.43 -7.80
CA ALA A 50 9.94 17.53 -7.82
C ALA A 50 10.22 17.99 -6.38
N LYS A 51 11.50 18.13 -6.01
CA LYS A 51 11.89 18.72 -4.72
C LYS A 51 11.17 20.04 -4.46
N GLN A 52 11.03 20.85 -5.51
CA GLN A 52 10.30 22.13 -5.49
C GLN A 52 8.87 22.00 -4.94
N THR A 53 8.18 20.89 -5.21
CA THR A 53 6.82 20.65 -4.69
C THR A 53 6.82 20.55 -3.17
N ILE A 54 7.78 19.82 -2.60
CA ILE A 54 7.97 19.70 -1.15
C ILE A 54 8.39 21.05 -0.57
N GLU A 55 9.34 21.73 -1.20
CA GLU A 55 9.85 23.02 -0.73
C GLU A 55 8.77 24.09 -0.69
N VAL A 56 7.90 24.16 -1.71
CA VAL A 56 6.76 25.08 -1.75
C VAL A 56 5.67 24.70 -0.75
N ALA A 57 5.38 23.40 -0.59
CA ALA A 57 4.36 22.92 0.33
C ALA A 57 4.73 23.19 1.81
N PHE A 58 6.02 23.12 2.15
CA PHE A 58 6.50 23.24 3.53
C PHE A 58 7.25 24.54 3.83
N GLY A 59 7.60 25.32 2.82
CA GLY A 59 8.38 26.55 2.99
C GLY A 59 9.81 26.29 3.50
N VAL A 60 10.41 25.17 3.11
CA VAL A 60 11.76 24.74 3.54
C VAL A 60 12.60 24.33 2.34
N SER A 61 13.91 24.12 2.54
CA SER A 61 14.80 23.57 1.50
C SER A 61 15.05 22.07 1.68
N VAL A 62 14.87 21.26 0.63
CA VAL A 62 15.12 19.81 0.70
C VAL A 62 16.61 19.53 0.49
N THR A 63 17.27 18.97 1.51
CA THR A 63 18.72 18.68 1.47
C THR A 63 19.03 17.36 0.80
N ASP A 64 18.20 16.34 1.05
CA ASP A 64 18.48 14.97 0.66
C ASP A 64 17.18 14.23 0.33
N ALA A 65 17.29 13.27 -0.59
CA ALA A 65 16.28 12.29 -0.93
C ALA A 65 16.94 10.91 -0.95
N GLN A 66 16.50 10.02 -0.07
CA GLN A 66 17.01 8.67 0.04
C GLN A 66 15.97 7.67 -0.48
N ALA A 67 16.35 6.95 -1.52
CA ALA A 67 15.61 5.81 -2.05
C ALA A 67 15.91 4.54 -1.24
N ASP A 68 14.87 3.76 -0.95
CA ASP A 68 14.96 2.49 -0.24
C ASP A 68 13.86 1.50 -0.67
N GLU A 69 14.13 0.21 -0.57
CA GLU A 69 13.16 -0.84 -0.88
C GLU A 69 12.96 -1.75 0.34
N ARG A 70 11.70 -2.11 0.61
CA ARG A 70 11.38 -3.14 1.60
C ARG A 70 10.80 -4.37 0.93
N GLY A 71 10.91 -5.53 1.58
CA GLY A 71 10.38 -6.79 1.05
C GLY A 71 11.16 -7.30 -0.17
N ARG A 72 10.60 -8.29 -0.88
CA ARG A 72 11.20 -8.90 -2.08
C ARG A 72 10.13 -9.38 -3.06
N GLY A 73 10.46 -9.39 -4.35
CA GLY A 73 9.63 -9.99 -5.39
C GLY A 73 8.31 -9.24 -5.59
N ALA A 74 7.18 -9.94 -5.42
CA ALA A 74 5.84 -9.37 -5.55
C ALA A 74 5.40 -8.56 -4.32
N LEU A 75 6.05 -8.79 -3.17
CA LEU A 75 5.79 -8.10 -1.89
C LEU A 75 6.81 -6.98 -1.65
N ARG A 76 7.41 -6.45 -2.72
CA ARG A 76 8.32 -5.31 -2.58
C ARG A 76 7.51 -4.04 -2.33
N GLY A 77 8.00 -3.17 -1.47
CA GLY A 77 7.51 -1.81 -1.27
C GLY A 77 8.60 -0.82 -1.62
N LEU A 78 8.24 0.31 -2.20
CA LEU A 78 9.16 1.38 -2.59
C LEU A 78 9.04 2.53 -1.59
N ILE A 79 10.16 3.05 -1.09
CA ILE A 79 10.18 4.09 -0.07
C ILE A 79 11.11 5.21 -0.51
N CYS A 80 10.61 6.44 -0.49
CA CYS A 80 11.42 7.64 -0.66
C CYS A 80 11.36 8.50 0.59
N ARG A 81 12.53 8.88 1.11
CA ARG A 81 12.65 9.70 2.31
C ARG A 81 13.31 11.02 1.98
N TYR A 82 12.58 12.11 2.14
CA TYR A 82 13.07 13.46 1.95
C TYR A 82 13.37 14.08 3.31
N ARG A 83 14.50 14.79 3.40
CA ARG A 83 14.92 15.55 4.58
C ARG A 83 15.10 17.01 4.20
N ALA A 84 14.62 17.92 5.04
CA ALA A 84 14.91 19.35 4.90
C ALA A 84 16.09 19.77 5.78
N ASP A 85 16.86 20.77 5.34
CA ASP A 85 17.74 21.50 6.27
C ASP A 85 16.85 22.28 7.22
N THR A 86 17.24 22.36 8.47
CA THR A 86 16.51 23.12 9.47
C THR A 86 17.38 24.07 10.27
N ALA A 87 18.68 24.14 9.93
CA ALA A 87 19.62 25.02 10.62
C ALA A 87 19.31 26.53 10.43
N ASN A 88 18.48 26.90 9.44
CA ASN A 88 18.11 28.29 9.13
C ASN A 88 16.60 28.53 8.91
N ASP A 89 15.74 27.54 9.12
CA ASP A 89 14.32 27.62 8.74
C ASP A 89 13.41 27.78 9.97
N ASP A 90 12.53 28.79 9.93
CA ASP A 90 11.49 29.06 10.94
C ASP A 90 10.60 27.83 11.24
N TYR A 91 10.57 26.88 10.31
CA TYR A 91 9.85 25.62 10.45
C TYR A 91 10.35 24.80 11.64
N ALA A 92 11.65 24.52 11.80
CA ALA A 92 12.10 23.72 12.94
C ALA A 92 11.98 24.46 14.27
N ALA A 93 12.09 25.80 14.26
CA ALA A 93 11.87 26.60 15.45
C ALA A 93 10.41 26.52 15.93
N SER A 94 9.45 26.41 15.01
CA SER A 94 8.03 26.24 15.31
C SER A 94 7.61 24.78 15.55
N ALA A 95 8.21 23.83 14.84
CA ALA A 95 7.95 22.40 14.87
C ALA A 95 8.68 21.63 15.99
N GLY A 96 9.78 22.16 16.51
CA GLY A 96 10.66 21.48 17.47
C GLY A 96 11.47 20.31 16.92
N ALA A 97 11.36 20.00 15.61
CA ALA A 97 12.06 18.90 14.95
C ALA A 97 12.30 19.19 13.45
N PRO A 98 13.30 18.54 12.82
CA PRO A 98 13.52 18.68 11.38
C PRO A 98 12.40 18.05 10.56
N LEU A 99 11.99 18.72 9.47
CA LEU A 99 11.02 18.15 8.54
C LEU A 99 11.56 16.85 7.91
N ARG A 100 10.73 15.81 7.98
CA ARG A 100 10.91 14.56 7.25
C ARG A 100 9.62 14.28 6.49
N VAL A 101 9.75 14.02 5.19
CA VAL A 101 8.65 13.51 4.36
C VAL A 101 9.02 12.10 3.93
N VAL A 102 8.12 11.14 4.11
CA VAL A 102 8.30 9.76 3.66
C VAL A 102 7.15 9.41 2.73
N THR A 103 7.47 8.88 1.56
CA THR A 103 6.45 8.37 0.64
C THR A 103 6.67 6.89 0.44
N THR A 104 5.64 6.09 0.67
CA THR A 104 5.69 4.63 0.52
C THR A 104 4.69 4.19 -0.52
N LEU A 105 5.10 3.30 -1.41
CA LEU A 105 4.22 2.62 -2.36
C LEU A 105 4.27 1.12 -2.11
N ASP A 106 3.10 0.55 -1.82
CA ASP A 106 2.92 -0.87 -1.53
C ASP A 106 1.79 -1.48 -2.35
N VAL A 107 1.80 -2.82 -2.43
CA VAL A 107 0.66 -3.58 -2.94
C VAL A 107 -0.37 -3.72 -1.82
N ASP A 108 -1.61 -3.39 -2.13
CA ASP A 108 -2.76 -3.58 -1.26
C ASP A 108 -3.35 -4.98 -1.49
N PHE A 109 -3.48 -5.76 -0.42
CA PHE A 109 -3.99 -7.14 -0.42
C PHE A 109 -5.39 -7.29 0.19
N HIS A 110 -6.02 -6.18 0.61
CA HIS A 110 -7.36 -6.23 1.18
C HIS A 110 -8.40 -6.60 0.12
N LEU A 111 -9.63 -6.89 0.54
CA LEU A 111 -10.72 -7.25 -0.38
C LEU A 111 -11.40 -6.03 -1.01
N ASP A 112 -11.43 -4.92 -0.29
CA ASP A 112 -12.03 -3.66 -0.75
C ASP A 112 -11.24 -2.43 -0.27
N ALA A 113 -11.39 -1.32 -0.99
CA ALA A 113 -10.66 -0.08 -0.71
C ALA A 113 -11.04 0.58 0.63
N PRO A 114 -12.29 0.53 1.13
CA PRO A 114 -12.63 1.03 2.46
C PRO A 114 -11.84 0.34 3.57
N THR A 115 -11.74 -0.99 3.54
CA THR A 115 -11.00 -1.78 4.53
C THR A 115 -9.52 -1.44 4.50
N ALA A 116 -8.93 -1.33 3.29
CA ALA A 116 -7.52 -0.95 3.15
C ALA A 116 -7.23 0.46 3.68
N LEU A 117 -8.16 1.38 3.47
CA LEU A 117 -8.03 2.74 3.98
C LEU A 117 -8.14 2.76 5.50
N ASP A 118 -9.15 2.10 6.08
CA ASP A 118 -9.33 2.03 7.53
C ASP A 118 -8.10 1.41 8.21
N GLU A 119 -7.51 0.36 7.63
CA GLU A 119 -6.29 -0.28 8.15
C GLU A 119 -5.07 0.65 8.17
N SER A 120 -4.99 1.61 7.24
CA SER A 120 -3.92 2.62 7.23
C SER A 120 -4.03 3.61 8.41
N PHE A 121 -5.19 3.62 9.10
CA PHE A 121 -5.47 4.44 10.27
C PHE A 121 -5.83 3.58 11.49
N THR A 122 -5.46 2.31 11.51
CA THR A 122 -5.64 1.43 12.68
C THR A 122 -4.42 1.54 13.59
N ASP A 123 -4.64 1.89 14.86
CA ASP A 123 -3.58 2.01 15.84
C ASP A 123 -3.05 0.66 16.34
N VAL A 124 -2.05 0.72 17.24
CA VAL A 124 -1.45 -0.47 17.86
C VAL A 124 -2.41 -1.29 18.74
N ALA A 125 -3.54 -0.70 19.15
CA ALA A 125 -4.59 -1.38 19.89
C ALA A 125 -5.60 -2.08 18.95
N GLY A 126 -5.49 -1.85 17.64
CA GLY A 126 -6.41 -2.39 16.64
C GLY A 126 -7.64 -1.53 16.41
N GLU A 127 -7.66 -0.29 16.90
CA GLU A 127 -8.79 0.63 16.76
C GLU A 127 -8.52 1.63 15.62
N VAL A 128 -9.52 1.85 14.78
CA VAL A 128 -9.44 2.85 13.70
C VAL A 128 -9.53 4.24 14.33
N VAL A 129 -8.51 5.07 14.13
CA VAL A 129 -8.50 6.46 14.59
C VAL A 129 -9.24 7.36 13.60
N ASP A 130 -9.73 8.49 14.09
CA ASP A 130 -10.45 9.45 13.25
C ASP A 130 -9.54 10.01 12.14
N TYR A 131 -10.00 9.91 10.89
CA TYR A 131 -9.35 10.47 9.72
C TYR A 131 -10.35 11.19 8.80
N GLN A 132 -9.88 12.21 8.09
CA GLN A 132 -10.64 12.93 7.07
C GLN A 132 -10.58 12.20 5.73
N ARG A 133 -11.74 11.88 5.13
CA ARG A 133 -11.78 11.41 3.74
C ARG A 133 -11.39 12.52 2.76
N VAL A 134 -10.55 12.19 1.79
CA VAL A 134 -10.01 13.14 0.80
C VAL A 134 -10.54 12.80 -0.58
N ALA A 135 -11.33 13.70 -1.16
CA ALA A 135 -11.85 13.53 -2.52
C ALA A 135 -10.81 13.87 -3.60
N GLY A 136 -10.90 13.18 -4.74
CA GLY A 136 -10.13 13.48 -5.95
C GLY A 136 -8.72 12.87 -5.99
N LEU A 137 -8.42 11.89 -5.14
CA LEU A 137 -7.17 11.13 -5.15
C LEU A 137 -7.47 9.64 -5.18
N GLY A 138 -6.95 8.93 -6.18
CA GLY A 138 -7.12 7.49 -6.33
C GLY A 138 -8.60 7.05 -6.37
N GLU A 139 -8.83 5.82 -5.93
CA GLU A 139 -10.15 5.24 -5.66
C GLU A 139 -10.68 5.70 -4.31
N MET A 140 -9.81 5.70 -3.29
CA MET A 140 -10.11 6.19 -1.95
C MET A 140 -8.88 6.85 -1.35
N ALA A 141 -9.08 7.89 -0.54
CA ALA A 141 -8.01 8.53 0.20
C ALA A 141 -8.49 9.06 1.55
N GLY A 142 -7.56 9.10 2.50
CA GLY A 142 -7.78 9.56 3.86
C GLY A 142 -6.56 10.32 4.37
N PHE A 143 -6.79 11.29 5.22
CA PHE A 143 -5.78 12.10 5.87
C PHE A 143 -6.02 12.14 7.37
N GLY A 144 -5.00 11.91 8.16
CA GLY A 144 -5.12 11.83 9.62
C GLY A 144 -3.77 11.70 10.30
N PRO A 145 -3.77 11.41 11.61
CA PRO A 145 -2.53 11.19 12.34
C PRO A 145 -1.81 9.94 11.85
N ASP A 146 -0.48 9.98 11.89
CA ASP A 146 0.38 8.80 11.70
C ASP A 146 0.21 7.86 12.91
N VAL A 147 -0.30 6.65 12.65
CA VAL A 147 -0.57 5.62 13.66
C VAL A 147 0.64 4.70 13.91
N ALA A 148 1.81 4.99 13.33
CA ALA A 148 3.00 4.18 13.49
C ALA A 148 3.38 3.97 14.97
N PRO A 149 3.85 2.75 15.35
CA PRO A 149 4.21 2.43 16.73
C PRO A 149 5.47 3.17 17.19
N ALA A 150 5.31 4.42 17.64
CA ALA A 150 6.11 5.12 18.65
C ALA A 150 5.88 6.64 18.59
N GLY A 151 4.97 7.17 19.43
CA GLY A 151 5.00 8.52 20.03
C GLY A 151 5.54 9.67 19.16
N ARG A 152 5.16 9.73 17.90
CA ARG A 152 5.59 10.75 16.95
C ARG A 152 4.36 11.48 16.45
N ASP A 153 4.29 12.76 16.74
CA ASP A 153 3.29 13.66 16.18
C ASP A 153 3.61 13.85 14.69
N GLY A 154 2.86 13.16 13.86
CA GLY A 154 3.02 13.12 12.42
C GLY A 154 1.68 12.97 11.73
N SER A 155 1.63 13.40 10.48
CA SER A 155 0.42 13.32 9.66
C SER A 155 0.66 12.45 8.44
N VAL A 156 -0.35 11.65 8.08
CA VAL A 156 -0.31 10.75 6.93
C VAL A 156 -1.49 11.01 5.99
N LEU A 157 -1.18 11.00 4.69
CA LEU A 157 -2.14 10.92 3.60
C LEU A 157 -2.00 9.55 2.93
N SER A 158 -3.02 8.71 3.07
CA SER A 158 -3.08 7.38 2.46
C SER A 158 -4.01 7.40 1.27
N VAL A 159 -3.54 6.88 0.13
CA VAL A 159 -4.28 6.83 -1.14
C VAL A 159 -4.27 5.40 -1.68
N ILE A 160 -5.46 4.86 -1.83
CA ILE A 160 -5.72 3.59 -2.49
C ILE A 160 -6.04 3.85 -3.96
N PHE A 161 -5.33 3.20 -4.88
CA PHE A 161 -5.58 3.34 -6.31
C PHE A 161 -5.29 2.04 -7.05
N SER A 162 -5.89 1.89 -8.23
CA SER A 162 -5.69 0.71 -9.07
C SER A 162 -4.74 1.01 -10.22
N ALA A 163 -3.74 0.16 -10.42
CA ALA A 163 -2.82 0.21 -11.56
C ALA A 163 -2.35 -1.19 -11.97
N ASN A 164 -2.23 -1.43 -13.27
CA ASN A 164 -1.82 -2.74 -13.81
C ASN A 164 -2.61 -3.93 -13.20
N ARG A 165 -3.94 -3.78 -13.09
CA ARG A 165 -4.90 -4.74 -12.48
C ARG A 165 -4.69 -5.04 -10.99
N ALA A 166 -3.75 -4.39 -10.33
CA ALA A 166 -3.55 -4.49 -8.89
C ALA A 166 -4.03 -3.23 -8.20
N ARG A 167 -4.34 -3.36 -6.91
CA ARG A 167 -4.57 -2.23 -6.02
C ARG A 167 -3.30 -1.92 -5.27
N LEU A 168 -3.00 -0.65 -5.14
CA LEU A 168 -1.80 -0.12 -4.54
C LEU A 168 -2.18 0.88 -3.44
N LEU A 169 -1.37 0.91 -2.41
CA LEU A 169 -1.43 1.89 -1.33
C LEU A 169 -0.23 2.82 -1.48
N LEU A 170 -0.50 4.10 -1.69
CA LEU A 170 0.47 5.18 -1.57
C LEU A 170 0.27 5.88 -0.22
N THR A 171 1.28 5.90 0.63
CA THR A 171 1.31 6.77 1.82
C THR A 171 2.25 7.95 1.61
N VAL A 172 1.84 9.12 2.08
CA VAL A 172 2.68 10.30 2.22
C VAL A 172 2.62 10.71 3.69
N GLU A 173 3.72 10.51 4.39
CA GLU A 173 3.87 10.70 5.83
C GLU A 173 4.80 11.86 6.11
N THR A 174 4.56 12.58 7.20
CA THR A 174 5.40 13.69 7.63
C THR A 174 5.64 13.72 9.12
N LEU A 175 6.82 14.22 9.47
CA LEU A 175 7.21 14.55 10.84
C LEU A 175 7.84 15.93 10.83
N PRO A 176 7.36 16.89 11.65
CA PRO A 176 6.18 16.82 12.53
C PRO A 176 4.84 16.75 11.74
N ASP A 177 3.72 16.91 12.44
CA ASP A 177 2.40 17.14 11.84
C ASP A 177 2.39 18.20 10.73
N ALA A 178 1.54 17.95 9.74
CA ALA A 178 1.35 18.78 8.56
C ALA A 178 -0.13 18.91 8.26
N GLU A 179 -0.52 19.93 7.51
CA GLU A 179 -1.88 20.04 6.98
C GLU A 179 -2.06 19.24 5.70
N LEU A 180 -3.28 18.79 5.40
CA LEU A 180 -3.63 18.15 4.13
C LEU A 180 -3.19 18.97 2.91
N ALA A 181 -3.25 20.30 3.01
CA ALA A 181 -2.82 21.21 1.94
C ALA A 181 -1.34 21.06 1.57
N GLN A 182 -0.51 20.56 2.49
CA GLN A 182 0.93 20.35 2.29
C GLN A 182 1.22 18.96 1.71
N LEU A 183 0.48 17.92 2.12
CA LEU A 183 0.70 16.55 1.63
C LEU A 183 0.05 16.28 0.26
N LYS A 184 -1.11 16.90 0.02
CA LYS A 184 -1.90 16.64 -1.19
C LYS A 184 -1.15 16.90 -2.49
N PRO A 185 -0.39 18.01 -2.67
CA PRO A 185 0.37 18.24 -3.90
C PRO A 185 1.38 17.13 -4.20
N ILE A 186 2.05 16.60 -3.18
CA ILE A 186 3.03 15.51 -3.30
C ILE A 186 2.34 14.23 -3.79
N ALA A 187 1.21 13.87 -3.18
CA ALA A 187 0.43 12.71 -3.59
C ALA A 187 -0.10 12.85 -5.03
N VAL A 188 -0.55 14.04 -5.44
CA VAL A 188 -1.01 14.31 -6.81
C VAL A 188 0.10 14.07 -7.82
N GLU A 189 1.31 14.58 -7.56
CA GLU A 189 2.45 14.41 -8.46
C GLU A 189 2.88 12.94 -8.57
N LEU A 190 2.96 12.23 -7.44
CA LEU A 190 3.23 10.79 -7.41
C LEU A 190 2.20 9.99 -8.19
N LEU A 191 0.91 10.23 -7.96
CA LEU A 191 -0.15 9.50 -8.66
C LEU A 191 -0.10 9.76 -10.18
N ALA A 192 0.22 10.97 -10.60
CA ALA A 192 0.39 11.29 -12.02
C ALA A 192 1.58 10.52 -12.64
N GLY A 193 2.73 10.50 -11.97
CA GLY A 193 3.91 9.75 -12.39
C GLY A 193 3.68 8.24 -12.39
N LEU A 194 3.07 7.71 -11.33
CA LEU A 194 2.76 6.28 -11.21
C LEU A 194 1.73 5.82 -12.24
N ASN A 195 0.70 6.62 -12.51
CA ASN A 195 -0.28 6.29 -13.55
C ASN A 195 0.37 6.24 -14.94
N ALA A 196 1.30 7.16 -15.21
CA ALA A 196 2.07 7.20 -16.44
C ALA A 196 2.92 5.93 -16.67
N GLU A 197 3.59 5.45 -15.63
CA GLU A 197 4.49 4.29 -15.71
C GLU A 197 3.74 2.95 -15.62
N LEU A 198 2.70 2.88 -14.79
CA LEU A 198 1.99 1.64 -14.51
C LEU A 198 0.82 1.37 -15.46
N ASN A 199 0.32 2.39 -16.17
CA ASN A 199 -0.75 2.27 -17.15
C ASN A 199 -0.38 2.90 -18.53
N PRO A 200 0.72 2.46 -19.18
CA PRO A 200 1.25 3.12 -20.38
C PRO A 200 0.30 3.07 -21.60
N GLY A 201 -0.71 2.20 -21.60
CA GLY A 201 -1.71 2.07 -22.67
C GLY A 201 -2.91 3.02 -22.60
N LEU A 202 -2.96 3.92 -21.61
CA LEU A 202 -4.02 4.93 -21.47
C LEU A 202 -3.60 6.34 -21.93
N ARG A 203 -2.45 6.47 -22.60
CA ARG A 203 -1.93 7.72 -23.17
C ARG A 203 -2.32 7.90 -24.64
#